data_AF-A0AAJ0AKX2-F1
#
_entry.id   AF-A0AAJ0AKX2-F1
#
_cell.length_a   1.000
_cell.length_b   1.000
_cell.length_c   1.000
_cell.angle_alpha   90.00
_cell.angle_beta   90.00
_cell.angle_gamma   90.00
#
_symmetry.space_group_name_H-M   'P 1'
#
loop_
_entity.id
_entity.type
_entity.pdbx_description
1 polymer ?
#
loop_
_entity_poly.entity_id
_entity_poly.type
_entity_poly.pdbx_seq_one_letter_code
_entity_poly.pdbx_strand_id
1 'polypeptide(L)'
;MAESFGLVASVFATIQIADKVVSICKHCTENVRDAPSGLRTILVETSSVGAVLHNVEFLLKFEEPDSALREALDGDAGPVGECHRAIEQLDKLIASDQSQSQGAPDSRRRKVQVTMRNLAWPLKETKAKKLLQDITRCKNTISLALTATSR
;
A
#
# COMPACT_ATOMS: atom_id res chain seq x y z
N MET A 1 18.52 -14.90 -15.59
CA MET A 1 17.45 -14.28 -16.41
C MET A 1 16.05 -14.41 -15.80
N ALA A 2 15.62 -15.56 -15.25
CA ALA A 2 14.28 -15.67 -14.64
C ALA A 2 14.08 -14.81 -13.37
N GLU A 3 15.15 -14.56 -12.63
CA GLU A 3 15.12 -13.86 -11.33
C GLU A 3 14.90 -12.34 -11.46
N SER A 4 15.33 -11.68 -12.55
CA SER A 4 15.05 -10.25 -12.77
C SER A 4 13.56 -10.01 -13.07
N PHE A 5 12.91 -10.94 -13.79
CA PHE A 5 11.45 -10.93 -13.98
C PHE A 5 10.70 -11.09 -12.67
N GLY A 6 11.22 -11.89 -11.73
CA GLY A 6 10.61 -12.08 -10.42
C GLY A 6 10.54 -10.78 -9.61
N LEU A 7 11.64 -10.03 -9.56
CA LEU A 7 11.67 -8.73 -8.89
C LEU A 7 10.74 -7.70 -9.55
N VAL A 8 10.82 -7.57 -10.88
CA VAL A 8 9.96 -6.63 -11.64
C VAL A 8 8.47 -6.95 -11.41
N ALA A 9 8.09 -8.22 -11.48
CA ALA A 9 6.71 -8.64 -11.23
C ALA A 9 6.26 -8.35 -9.80
N SER A 10 7.12 -8.58 -8.81
CA SER A 10 6.83 -8.28 -7.39
C SER A 10 6.63 -6.78 -7.15
N VAL A 11 7.51 -5.93 -7.70
CA VAL A 11 7.37 -4.47 -7.62
C VAL A 11 6.06 -4.01 -8.28
N PHE A 12 5.78 -4.50 -9.49
CA PHE A 12 4.56 -4.16 -10.23
C PHE A 12 3.28 -4.60 -9.48
N ALA A 13 3.25 -5.80 -8.92
CA ALA A 13 2.13 -6.27 -8.11
C ALA A 13 1.92 -5.41 -6.85
N THR A 14 3.01 -4.95 -6.24
CA THR A 14 2.97 -4.07 -5.06
C THR A 14 2.46 -2.67 -5.40
N ILE A 15 2.85 -2.11 -6.55
CA ILE A 15 2.32 -0.84 -7.07
C ILE A 15 0.80 -0.93 -7.26
N GLN A 16 0.32 -1.97 -7.95
CA GLN A 16 -1.11 -2.11 -8.24
C GLN A 16 -1.99 -2.11 -6.98
N ILE A 17 -1.54 -2.79 -5.92
CA ILE A 17 -2.29 -2.82 -4.67
C ILE A 17 -2.16 -1.51 -3.88
N ALA A 18 -1.02 -0.83 -3.95
CA ALA A 18 -0.85 0.51 -3.38
C ALA A 18 -1.81 1.52 -4.03
N ASP A 19 -1.88 1.53 -5.37
CA ASP A 19 -2.77 2.40 -6.14
C ASP A 19 -4.24 2.14 -5.82
N LYS A 20 -4.61 0.87 -5.66
CA LYS A 20 -5.95 0.48 -5.22
C LYS A 20 -6.29 1.07 -3.85
N VAL A 21 -5.40 0.93 -2.86
CA VAL A 21 -5.61 1.47 -1.51
C VAL A 21 -5.69 3.00 -1.52
N VAL A 22 -4.81 3.66 -2.28
CA VAL A 22 -4.82 5.12 -2.49
C VAL A 22 -6.15 5.56 -3.07
N SER A 23 -6.65 4.88 -4.10
CA SER A 23 -7.94 5.18 -4.74
C SER A 23 -9.11 5.07 -3.76
N ILE A 24 -9.15 3.99 -2.97
CA ILE A 24 -10.18 3.78 -1.94
C ILE A 24 -10.14 4.90 -0.89
N CYS A 25 -8.95 5.19 -0.35
CA CYS A 25 -8.80 6.21 0.69
C CYS A 25 -9.15 7.60 0.16
N LYS A 26 -8.70 7.95 -1.05
CA LYS A 26 -9.05 9.21 -1.73
C LYS A 26 -10.56 9.35 -1.87
N HIS A 27 -11.22 8.33 -2.41
CA HIS A 27 -12.68 8.32 -2.57
C HIS A 27 -13.40 8.53 -1.24
N CYS A 28 -12.98 7.84 -0.17
CA CYS A 28 -13.53 8.02 1.16
C CYS A 28 -13.31 9.45 1.68
N THR A 29 -12.11 10.02 1.54
CA THR A 29 -11.82 11.36 2.04
C THR A 29 -12.56 12.47 1.31
N GLU A 30 -12.86 12.30 0.02
CA GLU A 30 -13.58 13.28 -0.80
C GLU A 30 -15.10 13.19 -0.61
N ASN A 31 -15.64 12.00 -0.36
CA ASN A 31 -17.08 11.74 -0.38
C ASN A 31 -17.69 11.54 1.03
N VAL A 32 -16.87 11.50 2.09
CA VAL A 32 -17.32 11.35 3.48
C VAL A 32 -17.00 12.63 4.27
N ARG A 33 -18.05 13.36 4.65
CA ARG A 33 -17.97 14.67 5.32
C ARG A 33 -17.10 14.67 6.59
N ASP A 34 -17.07 13.56 7.32
CA ASP A 34 -16.27 13.34 8.54
C ASP A 34 -15.41 12.07 8.39
N ALA A 35 -14.66 11.95 7.30
CA ALA A 35 -13.75 10.81 7.11
C ALA A 35 -12.76 10.72 8.27
N PRO A 36 -12.54 9.53 8.86
CA PRO A 36 -11.59 9.36 9.94
C PRO A 36 -10.18 9.87 9.56
N SER A 37 -9.51 10.58 10.47
CA SER A 37 -8.14 11.10 10.25
C SER A 37 -7.16 9.99 9.87
N GLY A 38 -7.34 8.78 10.40
CA GLY A 38 -6.54 7.60 10.04
C GLY A 38 -6.58 7.27 8.54
N LEU A 39 -7.69 7.52 7.82
CA LEU A 39 -7.73 7.30 6.36
C LEU A 39 -6.83 8.29 5.61
N ARG A 40 -6.71 9.53 6.10
CA ARG A 40 -5.78 10.51 5.52
C ARG A 40 -4.33 10.06 5.75
N THR A 41 -4.01 9.56 6.94
CA THR A 41 -2.68 9.01 7.22
C THR A 41 -2.38 7.82 6.32
N ILE A 42 -3.34 6.89 6.14
CA ILE A 42 -3.18 5.76 5.22
C ILE A 42 -2.93 6.25 3.79
N LEU A 43 -3.75 7.19 3.31
CA LEU A 43 -3.57 7.78 1.98
C LEU A 43 -2.16 8.32 1.78
N VAL A 44 -1.68 9.15 2.72
CA VAL A 44 -0.35 9.77 2.64
C VAL A 44 0.78 8.73 2.63
N GLU A 45 0.76 7.78 3.58
CA GLU A 45 1.81 6.78 3.70
C GLU A 45 1.82 5.79 2.53
N THR A 46 0.64 5.34 2.08
CA THR A 46 0.53 4.43 0.93
C THR A 46 0.93 5.12 -0.37
N SER A 47 0.57 6.40 -0.57
CA SER A 47 1.09 7.18 -1.71
C SER A 47 2.61 7.37 -1.64
N SER A 48 3.16 7.58 -0.44
CA SER A 48 4.61 7.75 -0.25
C SER A 48 5.38 6.47 -0.61
N VAL A 49 4.95 5.29 -0.16
CA VAL A 49 5.60 4.02 -0.54
C VAL A 49 5.38 3.70 -2.02
N GLY A 50 4.21 4.02 -2.58
CA GLY A 50 3.93 3.87 -4.01
C GLY A 50 4.90 4.66 -4.89
N ALA A 51 5.22 5.90 -4.51
CA ALA A 51 6.21 6.70 -5.21
C ALA A 51 7.62 6.08 -5.19
N VAL A 52 8.04 5.51 -4.04
CA VAL A 52 9.32 4.81 -3.93
C VAL A 52 9.33 3.56 -4.83
N LEU A 53 8.24 2.78 -4.85
CA LEU A 53 8.11 1.60 -5.71
C LEU A 53 8.11 1.96 -7.19
N HIS A 54 7.49 3.07 -7.59
CA HIS A 54 7.59 3.57 -8.96
C HIS A 54 9.01 3.97 -9.34
N ASN A 55 9.79 4.54 -8.41
CA ASN A 55 11.21 4.80 -8.67
C ASN A 55 11.99 3.49 -8.90
N VAL A 56 11.72 2.45 -8.11
CA VAL A 56 12.30 1.12 -8.35
C VAL A 56 11.90 0.59 -9.72
N GLU A 57 10.60 0.60 -10.05
CA GLU A 57 10.10 0.15 -11.35
C GLU A 57 10.74 0.92 -12.52
N PHE A 58 10.91 2.24 -12.37
CA PHE A 58 11.58 3.08 -13.34
C PHE A 58 13.02 2.61 -13.55
N LEU A 59 13.81 2.44 -12.49
CA LEU A 59 15.21 1.99 -12.60
C LEU A 59 15.31 0.62 -13.28
N LEU A 60 14.46 -0.33 -12.90
CA LEU A 60 14.42 -1.67 -13.49
C LEU A 60 14.04 -1.69 -14.99
N LYS A 61 13.41 -0.63 -15.51
CA LYS A 61 13.09 -0.49 -16.94
C LYS A 61 14.29 -0.09 -17.79
N PHE A 62 15.27 0.63 -17.22
CA PHE A 62 16.39 1.19 -17.98
C PHE A 62 17.71 0.47 -17.72
N GLU A 63 17.86 -0.15 -16.56
CA GLU A 63 19.09 -0.81 -16.14
C GLU A 63 18.78 -2.17 -15.51
N GLU A 64 19.55 -3.19 -15.89
CA GLU A 64 19.52 -4.45 -15.16
C GLU A 64 20.12 -4.19 -13.78
N PRO A 65 19.36 -4.39 -12.68
CA PRO A 65 19.86 -4.12 -11.35
C PRO A 65 21.06 -5.02 -11.07
N ASP A 66 22.10 -4.45 -10.45
CA ASP A 66 23.26 -5.24 -10.02
C ASP A 66 22.85 -6.31 -9.00
N SER A 67 23.73 -7.27 -8.76
CA SER A 67 23.45 -8.38 -7.83
C SER A 67 23.15 -7.92 -6.40
N ALA A 68 23.79 -6.83 -5.95
CA ALA A 68 23.63 -6.31 -4.59
C ALA A 68 22.27 -5.61 -4.42
N LEU A 69 21.82 -4.83 -5.40
CA LEU A 69 20.50 -4.20 -5.41
C LEU A 69 19.40 -5.26 -5.50
N ARG A 70 19.62 -6.31 -6.31
CA ARG A 70 18.69 -7.43 -6.40
C ARG A 70 18.54 -8.15 -5.08
N GLU A 71 19.65 -8.49 -4.42
CA GLU A 71 19.65 -9.12 -3.10
C GLU A 71 19.07 -8.20 -2.03
N ALA A 72 19.28 -6.89 -2.12
CA ALA A 72 18.73 -5.94 -1.16
C ALA A 72 17.21 -5.75 -1.29
N LEU A 73 16.65 -5.91 -2.50
CA LEU A 73 15.21 -5.79 -2.75
C LEU A 73 14.46 -7.12 -2.63
N ASP A 74 15.15 -8.24 -2.90
CA ASP A 74 14.77 -9.66 -2.78
C ASP A 74 13.29 -10.00 -3.01
N GLY A 75 12.63 -9.28 -3.94
CA GLY A 75 11.24 -9.48 -4.35
C GLY A 75 10.31 -9.86 -3.19
N ASP A 76 9.75 -11.07 -3.24
CA ASP A 76 8.74 -11.58 -2.32
C ASP A 76 9.29 -11.92 -0.91
N ALA A 77 10.57 -12.28 -0.79
CA ALA A 77 11.23 -12.55 0.49
C ALA A 77 11.86 -11.29 1.12
N GLY A 78 12.06 -10.26 0.30
CA GLY A 78 12.66 -8.99 0.66
C GLY A 78 11.68 -7.90 1.06
N PRO A 79 12.17 -6.65 1.19
CA PRO A 79 11.36 -5.52 1.62
C PRO A 79 10.19 -5.20 0.66
N VAL A 80 10.27 -5.58 -0.63
CA VAL A 80 9.17 -5.39 -1.58
C VAL A 80 7.98 -6.31 -1.24
N GLY A 81 8.22 -7.59 -0.96
CA GLY A 81 7.21 -8.56 -0.54
C GLY A 81 6.65 -8.24 0.84
N GLU A 82 7.49 -7.74 1.76
CA GLU A 82 7.01 -7.18 3.03
C GLU A 82 6.05 -6.02 2.82
N CYS A 83 6.40 -5.05 1.95
CA CYS A 83 5.49 -3.97 1.57
C CYS A 83 4.19 -4.54 0.98
N HIS A 84 4.28 -5.50 0.06
CA HIS A 84 3.11 -6.11 -0.57
C HIS A 84 2.13 -6.68 0.45
N ARG A 85 2.63 -7.53 1.37
CA ARG A 85 1.81 -8.15 2.41
C ARG A 85 1.20 -7.11 3.36
N ALA A 86 1.96 -6.08 3.73
CA ALA A 86 1.45 -5.04 4.62
C ALA A 86 0.33 -4.22 3.96
N ILE A 87 0.50 -3.85 2.68
CA ILE A 87 -0.51 -3.12 1.90
C ILE A 87 -1.72 -4.01 1.62
N GLU A 88 -1.53 -5.31 1.38
CA GLU A 88 -2.62 -6.27 1.17
C GLU A 88 -3.47 -6.46 2.44
N GLN A 89 -2.83 -6.55 3.60
CA GLN A 89 -3.55 -6.58 4.88
C GLN A 89 -4.29 -5.27 5.15
N LEU A 90 -3.72 -4.14 4.72
CA LEU A 90 -4.37 -2.84 4.81
C LEU A 90 -5.59 -2.74 3.88
N ASP A 91 -5.47 -3.20 2.63
CA ASP A 91 -6.59 -3.32 1.68
C ASP A 91 -7.70 -4.19 2.27
N LYS A 92 -7.38 -5.38 2.79
CA LYS A 92 -8.34 -6.27 3.45
C LYS A 92 -9.04 -5.60 4.64
N LEU A 93 -8.30 -4.83 5.44
CA LEU A 93 -8.83 -4.12 6.61
C LEU A 93 -9.83 -3.02 6.21
N ILE A 94 -9.57 -2.34 5.09
CA ILE A 94 -10.44 -1.28 4.55
C ILE A 94 -11.63 -1.89 3.76
N ALA A 95 -11.37 -2.90 2.92
CA ALA A 95 -12.36 -3.55 2.07
C ALA A 95 -13.38 -4.40 2.83
N SER A 96 -13.01 -4.98 3.98
CA SER A 96 -13.95 -5.70 4.87
C SER A 96 -15.10 -4.81 5.37
N ASP A 97 -14.98 -3.49 5.26
CA ASP A 97 -16.05 -2.53 5.54
C ASP A 97 -17.03 -2.36 4.35
N GLN A 98 -16.52 -2.51 3.12
CA GLN A 98 -17.28 -2.32 1.89
C GLN A 98 -18.22 -3.51 1.59
N SER A 99 -17.79 -4.74 1.91
CA SER A 99 -18.54 -5.98 1.63
C SER A 99 -19.74 -6.21 2.56
N GLN A 100 -19.74 -5.66 3.78
CA GLN A 100 -20.90 -5.72 4.69
C GLN A 100 -22.10 -4.85 4.25
N SER A 101 -21.97 -4.13 3.13
CA SER A 101 -22.95 -3.13 2.66
C SER A 101 -23.70 -3.55 1.38
N GLN A 102 -23.78 -4.85 1.03
CA GLN A 102 -24.42 -5.38 -0.19
C GLN A 102 -25.97 -5.31 -0.22
N GLY A 103 -26.57 -4.16 0.14
CA GLY A 103 -27.99 -3.89 -0.07
C GLY A 103 -28.20 -2.57 -0.84
N ALA A 104 -28.65 -2.66 -2.09
CA ALA A 104 -29.13 -1.59 -2.98
C ALA A 104 -28.16 -0.44 -3.40
N PRO A 105 -28.21 -0.02 -4.69
CA PRO A 105 -27.21 0.86 -5.31
C PRO A 105 -27.22 2.31 -4.80
N ASP A 106 -28.33 2.80 -4.25
CA ASP A 106 -28.45 4.19 -3.74
C ASP A 106 -28.08 4.29 -2.24
N SER A 107 -28.14 3.18 -1.51
CA SER A 107 -27.85 3.13 -0.07
C SER A 107 -26.36 2.94 0.26
N ARG A 108 -25.55 2.53 -0.73
CA ARG A 108 -24.11 2.26 -0.60
C ARG A 108 -23.32 3.46 -0.06
N ARG A 109 -23.54 4.66 -0.63
CA ARG A 109 -22.82 5.88 -0.20
C ARG A 109 -23.17 6.26 1.23
N ARG A 110 -24.44 6.14 1.62
CA ARG A 110 -24.93 6.51 2.95
C ARG A 110 -24.57 5.46 4.02
N LYS A 111 -24.50 4.17 3.67
CA LYS A 111 -24.09 3.11 4.60
C LYS A 111 -22.58 3.07 4.85
N VAL A 112 -21.74 3.25 3.82
CA VAL A 112 -20.28 3.40 4.01
C VAL A 112 -19.97 4.56 4.98
N GLN A 113 -20.72 5.67 4.86
CA GLN A 113 -20.62 6.79 5.80
C GLN A 113 -21.01 6.44 7.25
N VAL A 114 -21.94 5.51 7.48
CA VAL A 114 -22.38 5.15 8.85
C VAL A 114 -21.50 4.05 9.46
N THR A 115 -21.03 3.07 8.69
CA THR A 115 -20.22 1.95 9.20
C THR A 115 -18.79 2.36 9.54
N MET A 116 -18.17 3.23 8.73
CA MET A 116 -16.87 3.84 9.07
C MET A 116 -16.95 4.78 10.27
N ARG A 117 -18.10 5.44 10.48
CA ARG A 117 -18.28 6.44 11.54
C ARG A 117 -18.50 5.82 12.92
N ASN A 118 -19.22 4.70 13.03
CA ASN A 118 -19.89 4.43 14.31
C ASN A 118 -19.33 3.31 15.20
N LEU A 119 -18.62 2.25 14.75
CA LEU A 119 -18.19 1.21 15.71
C LEU A 119 -16.82 0.54 15.45
N ALA A 120 -16.40 0.33 14.19
CA ALA A 120 -15.21 -0.49 13.93
C ALA A 120 -13.92 0.31 13.71
N TRP A 121 -13.99 1.58 13.29
CA TRP A 121 -12.80 2.33 12.90
C TRP A 121 -11.76 2.51 14.01
N PRO A 122 -12.10 2.88 15.27
CA PRO A 122 -11.10 3.01 16.34
C PRO A 122 -10.33 1.71 16.61
N LEU A 123 -10.99 0.54 16.48
CA LEU A 123 -10.36 -0.77 16.63
C LEU A 123 -9.46 -1.11 15.42
N LYS A 124 -9.92 -0.76 14.22
CA LYS A 124 -9.16 -0.90 12.97
C LYS A 124 -7.97 0.05 12.92
N GLU A 125 -8.06 1.22 13.52
CA GLU A 125 -7.01 2.24 13.53
C GLU A 125 -5.73 1.72 14.18
N THR A 126 -5.85 0.98 15.29
CA THR A 126 -4.68 0.37 15.94
C THR A 126 -3.99 -0.65 15.03
N LYS A 127 -4.75 -1.46 14.28
CA LYS A 127 -4.19 -2.41 13.31
C LYS A 127 -3.59 -1.68 12.10
N ALA A 128 -4.29 -0.66 11.59
CA ALA A 128 -3.81 0.16 10.49
C ALA A 128 -2.50 0.85 10.86
N LYS A 129 -2.37 1.43 12.07
CA LYS A 129 -1.12 2.04 12.56
C LYS A 129 0.05 1.07 12.54
N LYS A 130 -0.14 -0.18 12.95
CA LYS A 130 0.91 -1.22 12.87
C LYS A 130 1.30 -1.52 11.43
N LEU A 131 0.32 -1.70 10.55
CA LEU A 131 0.58 -1.92 9.12
C LEU A 131 1.29 -0.72 8.48
N LEU A 132 0.96 0.50 8.88
CA LEU A 132 1.64 1.70 8.43
C LEU A 132 3.10 1.76 8.91
N GLN A 133 3.39 1.32 10.14
CA GLN A 133 4.77 1.19 10.61
C GLN A 133 5.55 0.16 9.79
N ASP A 134 4.94 -0.96 9.43
CA ASP A 134 5.54 -1.96 8.54
C ASP A 134 5.81 -1.37 7.15
N ILE A 135 4.85 -0.62 6.59
CA ILE A 135 4.98 0.09 5.32
C ILE A 135 6.12 1.13 5.38
N THR A 136 6.20 1.92 6.45
CA THR A 136 7.29 2.89 6.63
C THR A 136 8.64 2.18 6.74
N ARG A 137 8.73 1.06 7.46
CA ARG A 137 9.97 0.27 7.56
C ARG A 137 10.40 -0.21 6.18
N CYS A 138 9.52 -0.88 5.44
CA CYS A 138 9.85 -1.42 4.13
C CYS A 138 10.23 -0.31 3.13
N LYS A 139 9.52 0.84 3.14
CA LYS A 139 9.86 2.04 2.37
C LYS A 139 11.28 2.53 2.65
N ASN A 140 11.66 2.62 3.93
CA ASN A 140 12.99 3.08 4.34
C ASN A 140 14.08 2.10 3.91
N THR A 141 13.83 0.79 4.04
CA THR A 141 14.76 -0.25 3.57
C THR A 141 14.97 -0.18 2.05
N ILE A 142 13.89 -0.05 1.27
CA ILE A 142 13.98 0.10 -0.20
C ILE A 142 14.74 1.38 -0.55
N SER A 143 14.42 2.50 0.09
CA SER A 143 15.10 3.78 -0.17
C SER A 143 16.59 3.72 0.18
N LEU A 144 16.94 3.01 1.26
CA LEU A 144 18.33 2.78 1.64
C LEU A 144 19.05 1.91 0.60
N ALA A 145 18.42 0.84 0.12
CA ALA A 145 18.99 -0.01 -0.93
C ALA A 145 19.29 0.82 -2.19
N LEU A 146 18.35 1.65 -2.63
CA LEU A 146 18.51 2.52 -3.80
C LEU A 146 19.66 3.54 -3.67
N THR A 147 19.93 4.02 -2.45
CA THR A 147 21.00 5.01 -2.20
C THR A 147 22.34 4.37 -1.89
N ALA A 148 22.36 3.13 -1.40
CA ALA A 148 23.59 2.39 -1.11
C ALA A 148 24.26 1.87 -2.39
N THR A 149 23.48 1.54 -3.42
CA THR A 149 23.97 0.97 -4.69
C THR A 149 24.22 2.00 -5.78
N SER A 150 24.01 3.30 -5.52
CA SER A 150 24.26 4.39 -6.49
C SER A 150 25.72 4.84 -6.57
N ARG A 151 26.69 3.95 -6.27
CA ARG A 151 28.13 4.24 -6.26
C ARG A 151 28.89 3.62 -7.42
#